data_AF-A0A5K0ZRL1-F1
#
_entry.id   AF-A0A5K0ZRL1-F1
#
_cell.length_a   1.000
_cell.length_b   1.000
_cell.length_c   1.000
_cell.angle_alpha   90.00
_cell.angle_beta   90.00
_cell.angle_gamma   90.00
#
_symmetry.space_group_name_H-M   'P 1'
#
loop_
_entity.id
_entity.type
_entity.pdbx_description
1 polymer ?
#
loop_
_entity_poly.entity_id
_entity_poly.type
_entity_poly.pdbx_seq_one_letter_code
_entity_poly.pdbx_strand_id
1 'polypeptide(L)' 'IWSFYLSDNLAECVDPKLRGKFPKRDALRVLNIGLVCAQASDELRPPMSKVVKMLTDGNCAIPPPPHPAPFDL' A
#
# COMPACT_ATOMS: atom_id res chain seq x y z
N ILE A 1 7.94 -5.48 3.55
CA ILE A 1 7.18 -4.47 2.77
C ILE A 1 7.54 -3.04 3.17
N TRP A 2 7.56 -2.69 4.46
CA TRP A 2 7.97 -1.36 4.94
C TRP A 2 9.40 -0.97 4.53
N SER A 3 10.35 -1.90 4.63
CA SER A 3 11.72 -1.69 4.11
C SER A 3 11.71 -1.32 2.63
N PHE A 4 10.95 -2.03 1.81
CA PHE A 4 10.80 -1.73 0.38
C PHE A 4 10.10 -0.40 0.12
N TYR A 5 9.12 0.00 0.93
CA TYR A 5 8.50 1.33 0.85
C TYR A 5 9.52 2.44 1.17
N LEU A 6 10.28 2.30 2.25
CA LEU A 6 11.29 3.29 2.66
C LEU A 6 12.45 3.40 1.66
N SER A 7 12.75 2.34 0.92
CA SER A 7 13.79 2.31 -0.12
C SER A 7 13.27 2.55 -1.54
N ASP A 8 12.01 2.98 -1.71
CA ASP A 8 11.35 3.19 -3.02
C ASP A 8 11.38 1.97 -3.96
N ASN A 9 11.40 0.77 -3.39
CA ASN A 9 11.51 -0.52 -4.06
C ASN A 9 10.26 -1.40 -3.89
N LEU A 10 9.07 -0.80 -3.72
CA LEU A 10 7.83 -1.54 -3.50
C LEU A 10 7.50 -2.57 -4.59
N ALA A 11 7.97 -2.35 -5.83
CA ALA A 11 7.74 -3.28 -6.94
C ALA A 11 8.30 -4.69 -6.67
N GLU A 12 9.32 -4.82 -5.83
CA GLU A 12 9.92 -6.10 -5.43
C GLU A 12 8.97 -6.95 -4.56
N CYS A 13 7.90 -6.36 -4.02
CA CYS A 13 6.89 -7.08 -3.25
C CYS A 13 5.84 -7.77 -4.15
N VAL A 14 5.86 -7.54 -5.47
CA VAL A 14 4.88 -8.14 -6.38
C VAL A 14 5.24 -9.61 -6.66
N ASP A 15 4.23 -10.49 -6.66
CA ASP A 15 4.44 -11.93 -6.85
C ASP A 15 5.19 -12.22 -8.16
N PRO A 16 6.38 -12.87 -8.10
CA PRO A 16 7.15 -13.27 -9.28
C PRO A 16 6.37 -14.15 -10.27
N LYS A 17 5.35 -14.89 -9.81
CA LYS A 17 4.49 -15.72 -10.66
C LYS A 17 3.64 -14.91 -11.63
N LEU A 18 3.40 -13.63 -11.34
CA LEU A 18 2.76 -12.72 -12.29
C LEU A 18 3.68 -12.40 -13.49
N ARG A 19 5.00 -12.65 -13.38
CA ARG A 19 5.98 -12.50 -14.47
C ARG A 19 5.90 -11.13 -15.17
N GLY A 20 5.69 -10.07 -14.38
CA GLY A 20 5.53 -8.71 -14.92
C GLY A 20 4.23 -8.46 -15.69
N LYS A 21 3.30 -9.42 -15.74
CA LYS A 21 2.01 -9.30 -16.45
C LYS A 21 0.96 -8.58 -15.60
N PHE A 22 1.28 -7.35 -15.21
CA PHE A 22 0.38 -6.48 -14.46
C PHE A 22 0.71 -5.01 -14.74
N PRO A 23 -0.26 -4.08 -14.62
CA PRO A 23 0.04 -2.66 -14.69
C PRO A 23 0.87 -2.26 -13.46
N LYS A 24 2.14 -1.86 -13.68
CA LYS A 24 3.06 -1.48 -12.58
C LYS A 24 2.47 -0.38 -11.68
N ARG A 25 1.80 0.61 -12.29
CA ARG A 25 1.14 1.70 -11.57
C ARG A 25 0.09 1.17 -10.59
N ASP A 26 -0.76 0.24 -11.04
CA ASP A 26 -1.87 -0.28 -10.22
C ASP A 26 -1.35 -1.20 -9.11
N ALA A 27 -0.32 -2.01 -9.40
CA ALA A 27 0.34 -2.82 -8.38
C ALA A 27 0.95 -1.97 -7.26
N LEU A 28 1.72 -0.93 -7.62
CA LEU A 28 2.27 0.01 -6.63
C LEU A 28 1.15 0.74 -5.87
N ARG A 29 0.06 1.10 -6.55
CA ARG A 29 -1.10 1.75 -5.95
C ARG A 29 -1.76 0.86 -4.89
N VAL A 30 -2.02 -0.41 -5.22
CA VAL A 30 -2.60 -1.40 -4.30
C VAL A 30 -1.68 -1.68 -3.12
N LEU A 31 -0.36 -1.77 -3.34
CA LEU A 31 0.61 -1.93 -2.26
C LEU A 31 0.60 -0.75 -1.28
N ASN A 32 0.52 0.48 -1.80
CA ASN A 32 0.39 1.68 -0.96
C ASN A 32 -0.93 1.69 -0.16
N ILE A 33 -2.05 1.32 -0.79
CA ILE A 33 -3.34 1.18 -0.08
C ILE A 33 -3.22 0.13 1.03
N GLY A 34 -2.56 -1.00 0.76
CA GLY A 34 -2.28 -2.04 1.75
C GLY A 34 -1.48 -1.52 2.95
N LEU A 35 -0.44 -0.73 2.73
CA LEU A 35 0.35 -0.09 3.79
C LEU A 35 -0.48 0.85 4.67
N VAL A 36 -1.41 1.60 4.06
CA VAL A 36 -2.33 2.49 4.80
C VAL A 36 -3.37 1.67 5.59
N CYS A 37 -3.78 0.50 5.10
CA CYS A 37 -4.73 -0.37 5.79
C CYS A 37 -4.11 -1.21 6.91
N ALA A 38 -2.84 -1.58 6.78
CA ALA A 38 -2.12 -2.46 7.71
C ALA A 38 -1.41 -1.70 8.85
N GLN A 39 -1.94 -0.55 9.24
CA GLN A 39 -1.42 0.22 10.38
C GLN A 39 -1.64 -0.53 11.69
N ALA A 40 -0.68 -0.45 12.61
CA ALA A 40 -0.78 -1.15 13.90
C ALA A 40 -1.95 -0.60 14.73
N SER A 41 -2.04 0.72 14.86
CA SER A 41 -3.20 1.39 15.43
C SER A 41 -4.39 1.30 14.48
N ASP A 42 -5.52 0.88 15.03
CA ASP A 42 -6.82 0.83 14.37
C ASP A 42 -7.33 2.23 14.00
N GLU A 43 -7.09 3.24 14.83
CA GLU A 43 -7.45 4.64 14.60
C GLU A 43 -6.77 5.23 13.34
N LEU A 44 -5.60 4.70 12.97
CA LEU A 44 -4.87 5.13 11.77
C LEU A 44 -5.36 4.43 10.48
N ARG A 45 -6.18 3.38 10.59
CA ARG A 45 -6.68 2.65 9.41
C ARG A 45 -7.83 3.43 8.76
N PRO A 46 -7.86 3.52 7.41
CA PRO A 46 -8.95 4.19 6.71
C PRO A 46 -10.25 3.37 6.82
N PRO A 47 -11.42 4.04 6.81
CA PRO A 47 -12.69 3.33 6.69
C PRO A 47 -12.77 2.60 5.34
N MET A 48 -13.46 1.45 5.31
CA MET A 48 -13.52 0.61 4.10
C MET A 48 -14.12 1.36 2.89
N SER A 49 -15.05 2.29 3.11
CA SER A 49 -15.58 3.16 2.05
C SER A 49 -14.50 3.99 1.36
N LYS A 50 -13.52 4.49 2.12
CA LYS A 50 -12.35 5.21 1.59
C LYS A 50 -11.42 4.26 0.84
N VAL A 51 -11.22 3.03 1.35
CA VAL A 51 -10.42 1.99 0.67
C VAL A 51 -11.02 1.64 -0.69
N VAL A 52 -12.33 1.38 -0.75
CA VAL A 52 -13.05 1.12 -2.01
C VAL A 52 -12.85 2.28 -2.98
N LYS A 53 -13.02 3.53 -2.51
CA LYS A 53 -12.79 4.71 -3.35
C LYS A 53 -11.35 4.77 -3.90
N MET A 54 -10.33 4.50 -3.06
CA MET A 54 -8.93 4.46 -3.50
C MET A 54 -8.67 3.37 -4.55
N LEU A 55 -9.37 2.24 -4.46
CA LEU A 55 -9.24 1.11 -5.40
C LEU A 55 -9.95 1.37 -6.73
N THR A 56 -11.15 1.97 -6.71
CA THR A 56 -11.99 2.11 -7.90
C THR A 56 -11.76 3.41 -8.67
N ASP A 57 -11.33 4.48 -7.99
CA ASP A 57 -11.04 5.77 -8.60
C ASP A 57 -9.53 5.97 -8.70
N GLY A 58 -8.99 5.85 -9.92
CA GLY A 58 -7.56 6.01 -10.21
C GLY A 58 -7.01 7.43 -9.99
N ASN A 59 -7.90 8.42 -9.84
CA ASN A 59 -7.55 9.82 -9.53
C ASN A 59 -7.65 10.12 -8.04
N CYS A 60 -8.22 9.21 -7.23
CA CYS A 60 -8.25 9.37 -5.79
C CYS A 60 -6.82 9.39 -5.24
N ALA A 61 -6.46 10.44 -4.50
CA ALA A 61 -5.16 10.51 -3.84
C ALA A 61 -5.06 9.47 -2.73
N ILE A 62 -3.93 8.78 -2.65
CA ILE A 62 -3.60 7.89 -1.54
C ILE A 62 -2.68 8.68 -0.62
N PRO A 63 -3.07 8.89 0.65
CA PRO A 63 -2.17 9.56 1.59
C PRO A 63 -0.93 8.68 1.80
N PRO A 64 0.24 9.27 2.08
CA PRO A 64 1.39 8.49 2.50
C PRO A 64 0.99 7.70 3.75
N PRO A 65 1.33 6.40 3.84
CA PRO A 65 1.07 5.64 5.05
C PRO A 65 1.76 6.34 6.23
N PRO A 66 1.03 6.62 7.32
CA PRO A 66 1.66 7.12 8.53
C PRO A 66 2.75 6.12 8.93
N HIS A 67 3.88 6.67 9.34
CA HIS A 67 5.17 6.00 9.61
C HIS A 67 4.99 4.54 10.08
N PRO A 68 5.85 3.58 9.65
CA PRO A 68 5.75 2.22 10.14
C PRO A 68 5.59 2.23 11.65
N ALA A 69 4.60 1.50 12.14
CA ALA A 69 4.58 1.15 13.55
C ALA A 69 6.00 0.70 13.92
N PRO A 70 6.59 1.23 15.02
CA PRO A 70 7.76 0.59 15.57
C PRO A 70 7.39 -0.88 15.66
N PHE A 71 8.15 -1.73 14.99
CA PHE A 71 8.15 -3.12 15.37
C PHE A 71 8.58 -3.07 16.84
N ASP A 72 7.64 -3.16 17.78
CA ASP A 72 7.99 -3.41 19.18
C ASP A 72 8.42 -4.88 19.25
N LEU A 73 9.63 -5.13 18.74
CA LEU A 73 10.64 -6.14 19.06
C LEU A 73 11.84 -6.03 18.12
#